data_AF-A0A830GNJ4-F1
#
_entry.id   AF-A0A830GNJ4-F1
#
_cell.length_a   1.000
_cell.length_b   1.000
_cell.length_c   1.000
_cell.angle_alpha   90.00
_cell.angle_beta   90.00
_cell.angle_gamma   90.00
#
_symmetry.space_group_name_H-M   'P 1'
#
loop_
_entity.id
_entity.type
_entity.pdbx_description
1 polymer ?
#
loop_
_entity_poly.entity_id
_entity_poly.type
_entity_poly.pdbx_seq_one_letter_code
_entity_poly.pdbx_strand_id
1 'polypeptide(L)'
;MKSGTGDDPFADDPVEDDGSAEKQAESSAVGTDRDDDRRPSRATERAETTTTDRRGAGSVDTVSELPYKYRRDSVKELRTQQPMFLQDATEELIDDTVDEMEIEFDEDVYKTDVVEAMLVAGAEGSTPAAVLRRWGYGMKNK
;
A
#
# COMPACT_ATOMS: atom_id res chain seq x y z
N MET A 1 -20.20 36.11 -28.20
CA MET A 1 -18.89 36.69 -27.83
C MET A 1 -18.74 36.63 -26.32
N LYS A 2 -17.81 35.81 -25.82
CA LYS A 2 -17.22 35.93 -24.48
C LYS A 2 -15.81 35.37 -24.61
N SER A 3 -14.88 36.25 -24.97
CA SER A 3 -13.45 35.98 -24.93
C SER A 3 -13.08 35.90 -23.45
N GLY A 4 -12.89 34.69 -22.95
CA GLY A 4 -12.37 34.45 -21.61
C GLY A 4 -10.87 34.31 -21.71
N THR A 5 -10.19 35.36 -21.26
CA THR A 5 -8.76 35.52 -21.05
C THR A 5 -8.08 34.20 -20.70
N GLY A 6 -7.28 33.69 -21.66
CA GLY A 6 -6.21 32.76 -21.37
C GLY A 6 -5.10 33.54 -20.70
N ASP A 7 -5.03 33.44 -19.38
CA ASP A 7 -3.82 33.67 -18.61
C ASP A 7 -3.48 32.31 -18.01
N ASP A 8 -2.71 31.53 -18.78
CA ASP A 8 -2.15 30.28 -18.31
C ASP A 8 -0.89 30.62 -17.51
N PRO A 9 -0.88 30.45 -16.17
CA PRO A 9 0.27 30.78 -15.33
C PRO A 9 1.45 29.81 -15.52
N PHE A 10 1.33 28.82 -16.41
CA PHE A 10 2.37 27.88 -16.80
C PHE A 10 2.81 28.04 -18.27
N ALA A 11 2.35 29.08 -18.97
CA ALA A 11 2.92 29.40 -20.27
C ALA A 11 4.37 29.87 -20.07
N ASP A 12 5.33 29.02 -20.44
CA ASP A 12 6.74 29.38 -20.53
C ASP A 12 6.88 30.65 -21.38
N ASP A 13 7.48 31.70 -20.81
CA ASP A 13 7.77 32.94 -21.52
C ASP A 13 8.60 32.63 -22.78
N PRO A 14 8.15 33.04 -23.98
CA PRO A 14 9.01 32.94 -25.15
C PRO A 14 10.18 33.89 -24.98
N VAL A 15 11.37 33.33 -24.78
CA VAL A 15 12.64 34.06 -24.89
C VAL A 15 12.78 34.60 -26.32
N GLU A 16 12.54 35.89 -26.49
CA GLU A 16 12.98 36.63 -27.68
C GLU A 16 14.48 36.91 -27.52
N ASP A 17 15.31 36.19 -28.28
CA ASP A 17 16.72 36.55 -28.50
C ASP A 17 17.00 36.61 -30.01
N ASP A 18 17.24 37.83 -30.48
CA ASP A 18 17.71 38.16 -31.82
C ASP A 18 19.24 38.21 -31.80
N GLY A 19 19.91 37.23 -32.43
CA GLY A 19 21.37 37.21 -32.48
C GLY A 19 21.97 36.03 -33.26
N SER A 20 22.40 36.31 -34.49
CA SER A 20 23.13 35.36 -35.35
C SER A 20 24.49 34.92 -34.76
N ALA A 21 24.76 33.61 -34.74
CA ALA A 21 26.11 33.04 -34.95
C ALA A 21 26.07 31.51 -35.17
N GLU A 22 26.50 31.06 -36.35
CA GLU A 22 26.83 29.67 -36.68
C GLU A 22 28.04 29.16 -35.87
N LYS A 23 28.03 27.88 -35.43
CA LYS A 23 29.03 26.86 -35.82
C LYS A 23 28.86 25.49 -35.11
N GLN A 24 28.80 24.45 -35.97
CA GLN A 24 29.43 23.11 -35.92
C GLN A 24 29.24 22.21 -34.68
N ALA A 25 28.53 21.07 -34.82
CA ALA A 25 29.05 19.71 -35.12
C ALA A 25 29.29 18.94 -33.79
N GLU A 26 28.95 17.66 -33.57
CA GLU A 26 28.89 16.46 -34.40
C GLU A 26 27.86 15.43 -33.86
N SER A 27 27.64 14.42 -34.69
CA SER A 27 26.85 13.20 -34.58
C SER A 27 26.75 12.46 -33.23
N SER A 28 25.56 11.91 -32.97
CA SER A 28 25.38 10.45 -32.87
C SER A 28 23.91 10.07 -33.09
N ALA A 29 23.64 9.51 -34.27
CA ALA A 29 22.45 8.74 -34.53
C ALA A 29 22.61 7.36 -33.88
N VAL A 30 21.80 7.06 -32.88
CA VAL A 30 21.45 5.69 -32.51
C VAL A 30 19.94 5.63 -32.49
N GLY A 31 19.39 4.98 -33.52
CA GLY A 31 18.04 4.48 -33.49
C GLY A 31 17.96 3.29 -32.55
N THR A 32 16.93 3.26 -31.72
CA THR A 32 16.37 1.99 -31.28
C THR A 32 14.86 2.20 -31.16
N ASP A 33 14.20 1.80 -32.24
CA ASP A 33 12.82 1.33 -32.25
C ASP A 33 12.58 0.45 -31.02
N ARG A 34 11.68 0.86 -30.14
CA ARG A 34 11.02 -0.05 -29.20
C ARG A 34 9.55 0.28 -29.18
N ASP A 35 8.81 -0.62 -29.83
CA ASP A 35 7.39 -0.89 -29.70
C ASP A 35 6.80 -0.41 -28.37
N ASP A 36 5.97 0.65 -28.42
CA ASP A 36 5.05 0.96 -27.33
C ASP A 36 3.82 0.07 -27.51
N ASP A 37 3.85 -1.01 -26.75
CA ASP A 37 2.85 -2.06 -26.68
C ASP A 37 1.43 -1.49 -26.53
N ARG A 38 0.61 -1.83 -27.53
CA ARG A 38 -0.84 -1.73 -27.52
C ARG A 38 -1.42 -2.23 -26.21
N ARG A 39 -1.93 -1.30 -25.40
CA ARG A 39 -2.86 -1.54 -24.30
C ARG A 39 -4.21 -2.05 -24.84
N PRO A 40 -4.74 -3.21 -24.41
CA PRO A 40 -6.16 -3.45 -24.39
C PRO A 40 -6.69 -3.38 -22.96
N SER A 41 -7.54 -2.39 -22.74
CA SER A 41 -8.89 -2.56 -22.19
C SER A 41 -9.13 -3.62 -21.12
N ARG A 42 -9.22 -3.13 -19.87
CA ARG A 42 -10.31 -3.39 -18.91
C ARG A 42 -11.19 -4.61 -19.19
N ALA A 43 -10.95 -5.68 -18.43
CA ALA A 43 -11.96 -6.63 -18.00
C ALA A 43 -11.71 -6.93 -16.51
N THR A 44 -12.46 -6.28 -15.63
CA THR A 44 -12.47 -6.60 -14.20
C THR A 44 -13.36 -7.82 -14.02
N GLU A 45 -12.81 -9.01 -14.23
CA GLU A 45 -13.47 -10.25 -13.84
C GLU A 45 -13.46 -10.33 -12.32
N ARG A 46 -14.64 -10.04 -11.76
CA ARG A 46 -15.01 -10.30 -10.37
C ARG A 46 -14.95 -11.81 -10.16
N ALA A 47 -13.82 -12.31 -9.68
CA ALA A 47 -13.73 -13.67 -9.16
C ALA A 47 -14.51 -13.73 -7.84
N GLU A 48 -15.75 -14.19 -7.92
CA GLU A 48 -16.53 -14.60 -6.76
C GLU A 48 -15.93 -15.91 -6.24
N THR A 49 -15.00 -15.81 -5.29
CA THR A 49 -14.50 -16.98 -4.56
C THR A 49 -15.65 -17.58 -3.77
N THR A 50 -16.23 -18.65 -4.33
CA THR A 50 -17.26 -19.46 -3.67
C THR A 50 -16.55 -20.34 -2.65
N THR A 51 -16.44 -19.87 -1.41
CA THR A 51 -15.91 -20.67 -0.30
C THR A 51 -16.87 -21.83 -0.08
N THR A 52 -16.44 -23.03 -0.45
CA THR A 52 -17.19 -24.27 -0.17
C THR A 52 -17.22 -24.47 1.34
N ASP A 53 -18.40 -24.24 1.90
CA ASP A 53 -18.75 -24.42 3.30
C ASP A 53 -18.70 -25.92 3.64
N ARG A 54 -17.51 -26.42 4.01
CA ARG A 54 -17.35 -27.73 4.65
C ARG A 54 -17.68 -27.59 6.14
N ARG A 55 -18.96 -27.40 6.43
CA ARG A 55 -19.54 -27.50 7.77
C ARG A 55 -19.51 -28.96 8.24
N GLY A 56 -18.35 -29.36 8.76
CA GLY A 56 -18.21 -30.51 9.65
C GLY A 56 -18.78 -30.13 11.02
N ALA A 57 -19.87 -30.77 11.41
CA ALA A 57 -20.50 -30.60 12.71
C ALA A 57 -19.56 -31.08 13.83
N GLY A 58 -18.93 -30.14 14.55
CA GLY A 58 -18.20 -30.45 15.78
C GLY A 58 -17.00 -29.54 16.07
N SER A 59 -17.21 -28.25 16.32
CA SER A 59 -16.46 -27.45 17.30
C SER A 59 -16.86 -25.98 17.17
N VAL A 60 -17.80 -25.50 18.00
CA VAL A 60 -18.18 -24.08 18.01
C VAL A 60 -17.62 -23.36 19.25
N ASP A 61 -16.97 -24.07 20.17
CA ASP A 61 -16.51 -23.51 21.45
C ASP A 61 -14.98 -23.30 21.52
N THR A 62 -14.18 -24.10 20.80
CA THR A 62 -12.71 -24.02 20.88
C THR A 62 -12.09 -22.91 20.02
N VAL A 63 -12.84 -22.38 19.04
CA VAL A 63 -12.31 -21.33 18.14
C VAL A 63 -12.29 -19.98 18.85
N SER A 64 -13.24 -19.71 19.76
CA SER A 64 -13.31 -18.47 20.54
C SER A 64 -12.09 -18.24 21.43
N GLU A 65 -11.48 -19.32 21.92
CA GLU A 65 -10.36 -19.30 22.86
C GLU A 65 -9.00 -18.96 22.20
N LEU A 66 -8.91 -19.14 20.88
CA LEU A 66 -7.69 -18.85 20.14
C LEU A 66 -7.48 -17.32 20.00
N PRO A 67 -6.22 -16.84 20.08
CA PRO A 67 -5.90 -15.46 19.75
C PRO A 67 -6.34 -15.08 18.33
N TYR A 68 -6.65 -13.80 18.12
CA TYR A 68 -7.23 -13.28 16.89
C TYR A 68 -6.55 -13.78 15.59
N LYS A 69 -5.21 -13.77 15.53
CA LYS A 69 -4.41 -14.23 14.38
C LYS A 69 -4.73 -15.66 13.95
N TYR A 70 -5.03 -16.55 14.91
CA TYR A 70 -5.28 -17.96 14.68
C TYR A 70 -6.75 -18.30 14.42
N ARG A 71 -7.66 -17.34 14.62
CA ARG A 71 -9.09 -17.50 14.35
C ARG A 71 -9.50 -17.13 12.93
N ARG A 72 -8.68 -16.36 12.23
CA ARG A 72 -8.95 -15.87 10.88
C ARG A 72 -8.20 -16.69 9.83
N ASP A 73 -8.82 -16.91 8.69
CA ASP A 73 -8.24 -17.55 7.50
C ASP A 73 -7.35 -16.58 6.71
N SER A 74 -7.63 -15.27 6.79
CA SER A 74 -6.83 -14.24 6.12
C SER A 74 -6.72 -12.96 6.94
N VAL A 75 -5.70 -12.16 6.64
CA VAL A 75 -5.51 -10.84 7.28
C VAL A 75 -6.69 -9.90 7.04
N LYS A 76 -7.46 -10.05 5.96
CA LYS A 76 -8.58 -9.14 5.66
C LYS A 76 -9.90 -9.58 6.28
N GLU A 77 -9.95 -10.79 6.85
CA GLU A 77 -11.18 -11.33 7.39
C GLU A 77 -11.62 -10.54 8.63
N LEU A 78 -12.95 -10.43 8.80
CA LEU A 78 -13.58 -9.68 9.91
C LEU A 78 -13.20 -8.19 9.93
N ARG A 79 -12.78 -7.61 8.79
CA ARG A 79 -12.40 -6.20 8.68
C ARG A 79 -13.20 -5.48 7.60
N THR A 80 -13.44 -4.20 7.83
CA THR A 80 -13.97 -3.27 6.82
C THR A 80 -12.81 -2.46 6.25
N GLN A 81 -12.65 -2.45 4.93
CA GLN A 81 -11.61 -1.63 4.28
C GLN A 81 -11.95 -0.14 4.43
N GLN A 82 -10.97 0.66 4.86
CA GLN A 82 -11.08 2.12 4.93
C GLN A 82 -9.89 2.76 4.19
N PRO A 83 -10.11 3.53 3.12
CA PRO A 83 -9.04 4.26 2.45
C PRO A 83 -8.60 5.45 3.30
N MET A 84 -7.29 5.62 3.48
CA MET A 84 -6.69 6.75 4.19
C MET A 84 -5.55 7.34 3.35
N PHE A 85 -5.36 8.65 3.40
CA PHE A 85 -4.20 9.32 2.82
C PHE A 85 -3.21 9.63 3.94
N LEU A 86 -1.99 9.14 3.79
CA LEU A 86 -0.90 9.31 4.75
C LEU A 86 0.16 10.25 4.17
N GLN A 87 0.90 10.92 5.05
CA GLN A 87 2.12 11.63 4.66
C GLN A 87 3.27 10.64 4.50
N ASP A 88 4.25 10.96 3.65
CA ASP A 88 5.41 10.08 3.37
C ASP A 88 6.13 9.64 4.66
N ALA A 89 6.39 10.57 5.58
CA ALA A 89 7.03 10.25 6.87
C ALA A 89 6.20 9.30 7.75
N THR A 90 4.87 9.29 7.59
CA THR A 90 4.00 8.33 8.30
C THR A 90 4.05 6.96 7.64
N GLU A 91 4.15 6.90 6.31
CA GLU A 91 4.31 5.64 5.59
C GLU A 91 5.64 4.97 5.94
N GLU A 92 6.74 5.73 5.94
CA GLU A 92 8.07 5.28 6.37
C GLU A 92 8.04 4.76 7.82
N LEU A 93 7.40 5.49 8.73
CA LEU A 93 7.24 5.06 10.13
C LEU A 93 6.51 3.71 10.24
N ILE A 94 5.48 3.47 9.40
CA ILE A 94 4.76 2.20 9.42
C ILE A 94 5.68 1.07 8.96
N ASP A 95 6.46 1.27 7.89
CA ASP A 95 7.38 0.26 7.38
C ASP A 95 8.49 -0.05 8.39
N ASP A 96 9.10 0.96 9.01
CA ASP A 96 10.08 0.79 10.09
C ASP A 96 9.46 0.02 11.28
N THR A 97 8.20 0.30 11.62
CA THR A 97 7.50 -0.41 12.69
C THR A 97 7.24 -1.86 12.32
N VAL A 98 6.93 -2.17 11.06
CA VAL A 98 6.78 -3.57 10.60
C VAL A 98 8.09 -4.32 10.82
N ASP A 99 9.21 -3.77 10.34
CA ASP A 99 10.54 -4.38 10.49
C ASP A 99 10.90 -4.59 11.97
N GLU A 100 10.64 -3.60 12.83
CA GLU A 100 10.86 -3.73 14.28
C GLU A 100 10.05 -4.88 14.88
N MET A 101 8.77 -5.01 14.52
CA MET A 101 7.90 -6.07 15.05
C MET A 101 8.29 -7.45 14.53
N GLU A 102 8.73 -7.57 13.27
CA GLU A 102 9.22 -8.84 12.71
C GLU A 102 10.49 -9.31 13.42
N ILE A 103 11.42 -8.39 13.70
CA ILE A 103 12.62 -8.67 14.50
C ILE A 103 12.24 -9.05 15.94
N GLU A 104 11.33 -8.31 16.58
CA GLU A 104 10.94 -8.55 17.97
C GLU A 104 10.24 -9.92 18.14
N PHE A 105 9.39 -10.30 17.17
CA PHE A 105 8.63 -11.54 17.25
C PHE A 105 9.29 -12.74 16.59
N ASP A 106 10.36 -12.53 15.80
CA ASP A 106 10.99 -13.56 14.96
C ASP A 106 9.95 -14.30 14.10
N GLU A 107 9.04 -13.53 13.49
CA GLU A 107 8.05 -13.99 12.51
C GLU A 107 7.55 -12.84 11.63
N ASP A 108 7.09 -13.17 10.42
CA ASP A 108 6.47 -12.20 9.51
C ASP A 108 5.20 -11.57 10.13
N VAL A 109 5.08 -10.24 10.00
CA VAL A 109 3.95 -9.46 10.51
C VAL A 109 3.26 -8.74 9.36
N TYR A 110 1.93 -8.84 9.32
CA TYR A 110 1.19 -8.16 8.27
C TYR A 110 1.12 -6.66 8.55
N LYS A 111 1.51 -5.82 7.58
CA LYS A 111 1.39 -4.36 7.64
C LYS A 111 -0.01 -3.89 8.07
N THR A 112 -1.08 -4.56 7.60
CA THR A 112 -2.47 -4.25 8.01
C THR A 112 -2.68 -4.40 9.52
N ASP A 113 -2.08 -5.41 10.14
CA ASP A 113 -2.15 -5.61 11.59
C ASP A 113 -1.31 -4.58 12.34
N VAL A 114 -0.14 -4.22 11.83
CA VAL A 114 0.71 -3.18 12.42
C VAL A 114 -0.01 -1.85 12.44
N VAL A 115 -0.61 -1.43 11.32
CA VAL A 115 -1.37 -0.17 11.23
C VAL A 115 -2.54 -0.15 12.21
N GLU A 116 -3.33 -1.25 12.28
CA GLU A 116 -4.44 -1.33 13.23
C GLU A 116 -3.93 -1.33 14.68
N ALA A 117 -2.82 -2.03 14.96
CA ALA A 117 -2.21 -2.07 16.27
C ALA A 117 -1.68 -0.70 16.71
N MET A 118 -1.09 0.08 15.80
CA MET A 118 -0.67 1.47 16.07
C MET A 118 -1.87 2.35 16.44
N LEU A 119 -2.98 2.23 15.71
CA LEU A 119 -4.19 2.99 16.00
C LEU A 119 -4.79 2.61 17.36
N VAL A 120 -4.92 1.32 17.65
CA VAL A 120 -5.42 0.80 18.94
C VAL A 120 -4.48 1.20 20.08
N ALA A 121 -3.18 1.09 19.88
CA ALA A 121 -2.16 1.46 20.87
C ALA A 121 -2.24 2.96 21.21
N GLY A 122 -2.38 3.83 20.20
CA GLY A 122 -2.58 5.26 20.41
C GLY A 122 -3.84 5.59 21.21
N ALA A 123 -4.95 4.88 20.95
CA ALA A 123 -6.20 5.05 21.68
C ALA A 123 -6.15 4.52 23.13
N GLU A 124 -5.42 3.43 23.37
CA GLU A 124 -5.27 2.77 24.67
C GLU A 124 -4.11 3.33 25.51
N GLY A 125 -3.24 4.18 24.95
CA GLY A 125 -1.99 4.61 25.60
C GLY A 125 -0.98 3.45 25.78
N SER A 126 -0.97 2.52 24.82
CA SER A 126 -0.16 1.29 24.81
C SER A 126 0.90 1.35 23.69
N THR A 127 1.65 0.26 23.48
CA THR A 127 2.54 0.06 22.32
C THR A 127 1.91 -0.87 21.28
N PRO A 128 2.29 -0.76 19.98
CA PRO A 128 1.86 -1.70 18.94
C PRO A 128 2.24 -3.14 19.29
N ALA A 129 3.44 -3.38 19.81
CA ALA A 129 3.92 -4.70 20.21
C ALA A 129 3.02 -5.37 21.26
N ALA A 130 2.52 -4.61 22.24
CA ALA A 130 1.60 -5.13 23.25
C ALA A 130 0.26 -5.56 22.64
N VAL A 131 -0.26 -4.79 21.67
CA VAL A 131 -1.50 -5.12 20.96
C VAL A 131 -1.30 -6.35 20.07
N LEU A 132 -0.22 -6.41 19.30
CA LEU A 132 0.09 -7.55 18.42
C LEU A 132 0.29 -8.86 19.21
N ARG A 133 0.97 -8.81 20.36
CA ARG A 133 1.06 -9.95 21.28
C ARG A 133 -0.31 -10.43 21.74
N ARG A 134 -1.19 -9.51 22.13
CA ARG A 134 -2.58 -9.82 22.51
C ARG A 134 -3.34 -10.50 21.36
N TRP A 135 -3.00 -10.20 20.11
CA TRP A 135 -3.61 -10.81 18.93
C TRP A 135 -3.02 -12.16 18.52
N GLY A 136 -1.89 -12.59 19.09
CA GLY A 136 -1.30 -13.89 18.78
C GLY A 136 0.12 -13.86 18.23
N TYR A 137 0.69 -12.67 18.00
CA TYR A 137 2.07 -12.55 17.51
C TYR A 137 3.10 -12.89 18.59
N GLY A 138 4.24 -13.44 18.16
CA GLY A 138 5.35 -13.86 19.03
C GLY A 138 5.04 -15.06 19.93
N MET A 139 3.93 -15.77 19.72
CA MET A 139 3.55 -16.93 20.54
C MET A 139 4.21 -18.25 20.11
N LYS A 140 4.69 -18.36 18.86
CA LYS A 140 5.34 -19.58 18.35
C LYS A 140 6.76 -19.79 18.90
N ASN A 141 7.36 -18.72 19.42
CA ASN A 141 8.76 -18.65 19.80
C ASN A 141 8.96 -18.68 21.34
N LYS A 142 8.02 -19.29 22.07
CA LYS A 142 8.06 -19.47 23.53
C LYS A 142 8.07 -20.93 23.95
#